data_AF-G3X353-F1
#
_entry.id   AF-G3X353-F1
#
_cell.length_a   1.000
_cell.length_b   1.000
_cell.length_c   1.000
_cell.angle_alpha   90.00
_cell.angle_beta   90.00
_cell.angle_gamma   90.00
#
_symmetry.space_group_name_H-M   'P 1'
#
loop_
_entity.id
_entity.type
_entity.pdbx_description
1 polymer ?
#
loop_
_entity_poly.entity_id
_entity_poly.type
_entity_poly.pdbx_seq_one_letter_code
_entity_poly.pdbx_strand_id
1 'polypeptide(L)'
;LAERESFWFGVQVGVESRIINEEYKIIEKNTLFLYLVMTHALNEASLIAQWLPDVTRPEGKNFSIHQLVLGTHTSDEQDNLVIASVHHPNDDAQFDAAHHDSEKR
;
A
#
# COMPACT_ATOMS: atom_id res chain seq x y z
N LEU A 1 -1.80 -4.98 -40.26
CA LEU A 1 -1.87 -3.71 -39.49
C LEU A 1 -2.05 -3.98 -38.01
N ALA A 2 -3.06 -4.75 -37.59
CA ALA A 2 -3.31 -5.09 -36.18
C ALA A 2 -2.08 -5.64 -35.41
N GLU A 3 -1.31 -6.57 -35.99
CA GLU A 3 -0.11 -7.11 -35.33
C GLU A 3 1.00 -6.07 -35.11
N ARG A 4 1.10 -5.07 -36.00
CA ARG A 4 2.07 -3.97 -35.85
C ARG A 4 1.63 -3.04 -34.73
N GLU A 5 0.34 -2.73 -34.64
CA GLU A 5 -0.23 -1.93 -33.55
C GLU A 5 -0.06 -2.64 -32.19
N SER A 6 -0.35 -3.95 -32.11
CA SER A 6 -0.15 -4.74 -30.89
C SER A 6 1.31 -4.81 -30.45
N PHE A 7 2.25 -4.88 -31.41
CA PHE A 7 3.68 -4.85 -31.13
C PHE A 7 4.11 -3.51 -30.54
N TRP A 8 3.70 -2.39 -31.14
CA TRP A 8 4.02 -1.06 -30.61
C TRP A 8 3.39 -0.80 -29.26
N PHE A 9 2.17 -1.29 -29.03
CA PHE A 9 1.53 -1.24 -27.71
C PHE A 9 2.32 -2.05 -26.68
N GLY A 10 2.77 -3.27 -27.03
CA GLY A 10 3.63 -4.08 -26.15
C GLY A 10 4.97 -3.42 -25.84
N VAL A 11 5.57 -2.73 -26.82
CA VAL A 11 6.81 -1.94 -26.62
C VAL A 11 6.54 -0.76 -25.67
N GLN A 12 5.44 -0.03 -25.85
CA GLN A 12 5.05 1.08 -24.99
C GLN A 12 4.84 0.63 -23.54
N VAL A 13 4.06 -0.44 -23.32
CA VAL A 13 3.81 -1.03 -21.99
C VAL A 13 5.12 -1.49 -21.34
N GLY A 14 6.05 -2.05 -22.12
CA GLY A 14 7.35 -2.50 -21.64
C GLY A 14 8.28 -1.36 -21.22
N VAL A 15 8.24 -0.22 -21.92
CA VAL A 15 9.00 0.99 -21.54
C VAL A 15 8.38 1.64 -20.31
N GLU A 16 7.05 1.80 -20.27
CA GLU A 16 6.32 2.39 -19.15
C GLU A 16 6.53 1.59 -17.86
N SER A 17 6.44 0.26 -17.92
CA SER A 17 6.70 -0.63 -16.77
C SER A 17 8.11 -0.46 -16.19
N ARG A 18 9.11 -0.19 -17.03
CA ARG A 18 10.49 0.05 -16.57
C ARG A 18 10.59 1.37 -15.82
N ILE A 19 9.97 2.43 -16.36
CA ILE A 19 9.94 3.75 -15.73
C ILE A 19 9.24 3.67 -14.37
N ILE A 20 8.06 3.05 -14.31
CA ILE A 20 7.30 2.85 -13.06
C ILE A 20 8.15 2.16 -12.00
N ASN A 21 8.91 1.12 -12.37
CA ASN A 21 9.76 0.38 -11.44
C ASN A 21 10.97 1.21 -10.95
N GLU A 22 11.57 2.04 -11.80
CA GLU A 22 12.66 2.93 -11.40
C GLU A 22 12.16 4.02 -10.44
N GLU A 23 11.01 4.63 -10.73
CA GLU A 23 10.39 5.63 -9.84
C GLU A 23 9.97 5.02 -8.50
N TYR A 24 9.37 3.82 -8.51
CA TYR A 24 9.02 3.11 -7.28
C TYR A 24 10.24 2.93 -6.36
N LYS A 25 11.39 2.53 -6.90
CA LYS A 25 12.63 2.36 -6.13
C LYS A 25 13.15 3.66 -5.54
N ILE A 26 12.94 4.79 -6.21
CA ILE A 26 13.33 6.11 -5.70
C ILE A 26 12.41 6.49 -4.55
N ILE A 27 11.10 6.31 -4.71
CA ILE A 27 10.10 6.57 -3.66
C ILE A 27 10.39 5.69 -2.44
N GLU A 28 10.63 4.40 -2.63
CA GLU A 28 10.96 3.45 -1.55
C GLU A 28 12.18 3.93 -0.75
N LYS A 29 13.26 4.33 -1.43
CA LYS A 29 14.47 4.85 -0.78
C LYS A 29 14.25 6.16 -0.03
N ASN A 30 13.40 7.03 -0.56
CA ASN A 30 13.17 8.38 0.00
C ASN A 30 12.13 8.40 1.13
N THR A 31 11.18 7.46 1.12
CA THR A 31 10.04 7.48 2.06
C THR A 31 10.42 6.91 3.44
N LEU A 32 11.45 6.06 3.49
CA LEU A 32 11.94 5.37 4.69
C LEU A 32 12.33 6.29 5.87
N PHE A 33 12.61 7.58 5.63
CA PHE A 33 13.08 8.48 6.69
C PHE A 33 11.99 9.38 7.30
N LEU A 34 10.82 9.50 6.67
CA LEU A 34 9.87 10.58 7.00
C LEU A 34 8.43 10.13 7.21
N TYR A 35 8.03 8.97 6.70
CA TYR A 35 6.64 8.53 6.75
C TYR A 35 6.51 7.08 7.18
N LEU A 36 5.52 6.80 8.02
CA LEU A 36 5.07 5.42 8.25
C LEU A 36 4.45 4.89 6.95
N VAL A 37 5.08 3.88 6.37
CA VAL A 37 4.55 3.19 5.18
C VAL A 37 4.11 1.79 5.57
N MET A 38 2.85 1.47 5.32
CA MET A 38 2.31 0.12 5.44
C MET A 38 1.84 -0.34 4.07
N THR A 39 2.40 -1.45 3.58
CA THR A 39 2.04 -2.04 2.28
C THR A 39 1.37 -3.39 2.50
N HIS A 40 0.19 -3.58 1.90
CA HIS A 40 -0.49 -4.86 1.89
C HIS A 40 -0.98 -5.19 0.48
N ALA A 41 -0.64 -6.39 0.00
CA ALA A 41 -1.17 -6.91 -1.26
C ALA A 41 -2.58 -7.46 -1.01
N LEU A 42 -3.58 -6.81 -1.60
CA LEU A 42 -4.97 -7.28 -1.59
C LEU A 42 -5.14 -8.44 -2.58
N ASN A 43 -6.06 -9.35 -2.28
CA ASN A 43 -6.40 -10.46 -3.18
C ASN A 43 -7.01 -9.95 -4.49
N GLU A 44 -7.81 -8.89 -4.39
CA GLU A 44 -8.47 -8.23 -5.51
C GLU A 44 -8.23 -6.71 -5.44
N ALA A 45 -8.19 -6.07 -6.62
CA ALA A 45 -8.08 -4.63 -6.70
C ALA A 45 -9.37 -3.98 -6.16
N SER A 46 -9.22 -3.13 -5.15
CA SER A 46 -10.34 -2.38 -4.60
C SER A 46 -10.57 -1.09 -5.40
N LEU A 47 -11.84 -0.77 -5.68
CA LEU A 47 -12.25 0.48 -6.33
C LEU A 47 -12.61 1.59 -5.34
N ILE A 48 -12.91 1.24 -4.09
CA ILE A 48 -13.29 2.17 -3.03
C ILE A 48 -12.43 1.90 -1.81
N ALA A 49 -11.72 2.91 -1.31
CA ALA A 49 -11.00 2.87 -0.04
C ALA A 49 -11.44 4.03 0.85
N GLN A 50 -12.12 3.73 1.95
CA GLN A 50 -12.69 4.74 2.85
C GLN A 50 -12.42 4.40 4.32
N TRP A 51 -11.77 5.32 5.05
CA TRP A 51 -11.61 5.20 6.49
C TRP A 51 -12.94 5.39 7.21
N LEU A 52 -13.22 4.54 8.19
CA LEU A 52 -14.29 4.75 9.15
C LEU A 52 -13.80 5.68 10.27
N PRO A 53 -14.68 6.52 10.84
CA PRO A 53 -14.33 7.42 11.93
C PRO A 53 -14.07 6.70 13.25
N ASP A 54 -14.52 5.44 13.36
CA ASP A 54 -14.36 4.64 14.58
C ASP A 54 -12.90 4.22 14.76
N VAL A 55 -12.32 4.63 15.88
CA VAL A 55 -10.96 4.27 16.29
C VAL A 55 -11.01 3.62 17.66
N THR A 56 -10.52 2.39 17.75
CA THR A 56 -10.47 1.64 19.01
C THR A 56 -9.05 1.65 19.57
N ARG A 57 -8.89 2.11 20.82
CA ARG A 57 -7.60 2.14 21.53
C ARG A 57 -7.62 1.15 22.69
N PRO A 58 -7.09 -0.07 22.53
CA PRO A 58 -7.05 -1.04 23.61
C PRO A 58 -6.15 -0.55 24.75
N GLU A 59 -6.63 -0.65 26.00
CA GLU A 59 -5.90 -0.21 27.19
C GLU A 59 -4.56 -0.93 27.32
N GLY A 60 -3.49 -0.19 27.59
CA GLY A 60 -2.14 -0.73 27.76
C GLY A 60 -1.44 -1.19 26.48
N LYS A 61 -1.95 -0.82 25.28
CA LYS A 61 -1.30 -1.09 23.99
C LYS A 61 -0.80 0.19 23.33
N ASN A 62 0.31 0.09 22.60
CA ASN A 62 0.93 1.22 21.90
C ASN A 62 0.41 1.41 20.46
N PHE A 63 -0.79 0.91 20.15
CA PHE A 63 -1.41 1.04 18.83
C PHE A 63 -2.90 1.34 18.94
N SER A 64 -3.42 2.05 17.95
CA SER A 64 -4.84 2.23 17.68
C SER A 64 -5.28 1.33 16.53
N ILE A 65 -6.50 0.83 16.60
CA ILE A 65 -7.13 0.07 15.53
C ILE A 65 -8.05 1.01 14.77
N HIS A 66 -7.72 1.22 13.50
CA HIS A 66 -8.53 1.96 12.54
C HIS A 66 -9.20 0.98 11.59
N GLN A 67 -10.41 1.28 11.12
CA GLN A 67 -11.11 0.44 10.14
C GLN A 67 -11.13 1.12 8.78
N LEU A 68 -10.81 0.36 7.74
CA LEU A 68 -10.81 0.79 6.35
C LEU A 68 -11.79 -0.09 5.56
N VAL A 69 -12.76 0.54 4.91
CA VAL A 69 -13.69 -0.14 4.01
C VAL A 69 -13.06 -0.20 2.63
N LEU A 70 -12.99 -1.42 2.09
CA LEU A 70 -12.50 -1.76 0.77
C LEU A 70 -13.63 -2.42 -0.02
N GLY A 71 -13.99 -1.84 -1.16
CA GLY A 71 -15.00 -2.41 -2.06
C GLY A 71 -14.36 -2.91 -3.36
N THR A 72 -14.75 -4.08 -3.85
CA THR A 72 -14.48 -4.53 -5.21
C THR A 72 -15.76 -4.44 -6.04
N HIS A 73 -15.62 -4.11 -7.33
CA HIS A 73 -16.70 -4.26 -8.31
C HIS A 73 -16.13 -4.98 -9.53
N THR A 74 -16.29 -6.29 -9.52
CA THR A 74 -15.85 -7.20 -10.58
C THR A 74 -17.08 -7.61 -11.36
N SER A 75 -17.14 -7.28 -12.66
CA SER A 75 -18.33 -7.49 -13.51
C SER A 75 -18.84 -8.93 -13.60
N ASP A 76 -18.02 -9.91 -13.24
CA ASP A 76 -18.30 -11.35 -13.32
C ASP A 76 -18.42 -12.05 -11.96
N GLU A 77 -18.14 -11.36 -10.85
CA GLU A 77 -18.21 -11.89 -9.49
C GLU A 77 -19.08 -11.00 -8.59
N GLN A 78 -19.51 -11.53 -7.44
CA GLN A 78 -20.30 -10.76 -6.49
C GLN A 78 -19.43 -9.66 -5.86
N ASP A 79 -19.92 -8.42 -5.84
CA ASP A 79 -19.24 -7.29 -5.22
C ASP A 79 -18.87 -7.62 -3.76
N ASN A 80 -17.56 -7.62 -3.46
CA ASN A 80 -17.07 -7.92 -2.13
C ASN A 80 -16.82 -6.61 -1.37
N LEU A 81 -17.49 -6.47 -0.22
CA LEU A 81 -17.21 -5.41 0.74
C LEU A 81 -16.37 -6.00 1.88
N VAL A 82 -15.14 -5.52 2.02
CA VAL A 82 -14.19 -5.95 3.04
C VAL A 82 -13.94 -4.80 4.01
N ILE A 83 -14.05 -5.07 5.31
CA ILE A 83 -13.61 -4.12 6.35
C ILE A 83 -12.26 -4.60 6.86
N ALA A 84 -11.19 -3.89 6.49
CA ALA A 84 -9.85 -4.15 6.96
C ALA A 84 -9.60 -3.43 8.29
N SER A 85 -8.92 -4.09 9.23
CA SER A 85 -8.45 -3.47 10.47
C SER A 85 -6.97 -3.11 10.32
N VAL A 86 -6.65 -1.84 10.51
CA VAL A 86 -5.29 -1.29 10.41
C VAL A 86 -4.81 -0.95 11.80
N HIS A 87 -3.69 -1.56 12.20
CA HIS A 87 -3.03 -1.28 13.46
C HIS A 87 -2.04 -0.14 13.26
N HIS A 88 -2.43 1.05 13.70
CA HIS A 88 -1.61 2.26 13.60
C HIS A 88 -0.87 2.46 14.93
N PRO A 89 0.47 2.63 14.95
CA PRO A 89 1.20 2.94 16.18
C PRO A 89 0.74 4.29 16.76
N ASN A 90 0.60 4.39 18.08
CA ASN A 90 0.25 5.66 18.72
C ASN A 90 1.45 6.63 18.64
N ASP A 91 1.20 7.94 18.65
CA ASP A 91 2.25 8.97 18.61
C ASP A 91 3.26 8.85 19.78
N ASP A 92 2.83 8.27 20.90
CA ASP A 92 3.65 8.01 22.08
C ASP A 92 4.51 6.72 21.98
N ALA A 93 4.36 5.95 20.90
CA ALA A 93 5.18 4.76 20.65
C ALA A 93 6.60 5.22 20.28
N GLN A 94 7.52 5.10 21.24
CA GLN A 94 8.92 5.43 21.07
C GLN A 94 9.49 4.70 19.83
N PHE A 95 9.87 5.46 18.80
CA PHE A 95 10.54 4.92 17.63
C PHE A 95 11.98 4.58 18.02
N ASP A 96 12.27 3.30 18.26
CA ASP A 96 13.62 2.81 18.56
C ASP A 96 14.51 2.90 17.29
N ALA A 97 14.96 4.12 16.98
CA ALA A 97 15.86 4.42 15.86
C ALA A 97 17.21 3.70 15.92
N ALA A 98 17.51 3.02 17.03
CA ALA A 98 18.78 2.32 17.27
C ALA A 98 18.97 1.05 16.40
N HIS A 99 17.91 0.51 15.79
CA HIS A 99 18.00 -0.75 15.04
C HIS A 99 18.41 -0.59 13.56
N HIS A 100 18.50 0.64 13.04
CA HIS A 100 18.81 0.88 11.63
C HIS A 100 20.32 1.02 11.33
N ASP A 101 21.17 1.09 12.36
CA ASP A 101 22.64 1.25 12.22
C ASP A 101 23.41 -0.09 12.28
N SER A 102 22.75 -1.20 12.61
CA SER A 102 23.40 -2.51 12.75
C SER A 102 23.59 -3.29 11.45
N GLU A 103 22.97 -2.89 10.33
CA GLU A 103 23.07 -3.59 9.04
C GLU A 103 24.06 -2.93 8.06
N LYS A 104 24.75 -1.85 8.46
CA LYS A 104 25.68 -1.11 7.59
C LYS A 104 27.13 -1.08 8.08
N ARG A 105 27.61 -2.14 8.72
CA ARG A 105 29.04 -2.35 9.01
C ARG A 105 29.58 -3.59 8.33
#